data_AF-W7EQS4-F1
#
_entry.id   AF-W7EQS4-F1
#
_cell.length_a   1.000
_cell.length_b   1.000
_cell.length_c   1.000
_cell.angle_alpha   90.00
_cell.angle_beta   90.00
_cell.angle_gamma   90.00
#
_symmetry.space_group_name_H-M   'P 1'
#
loop_
_entity.id
_entity.type
_entity.pdbx_description
1 polymer ?
#
loop_
_entity_poly.entity_id
_entity_poly.type
_entity_poly.pdbx_seq_one_letter_code
_entity_poly.pdbx_strand_id
1 'polypeptide(L)'
;MQLSFSIDISNKEAEVNALDANELFAFTSMHAVHAVPEEVVNGTEPTGGIAGASGTFNFGINSAANMICYNITLHNFQGEFDSPATTATHIHEAARGASGPPRIAFPNPEPVNGDVAVRNSAGCLKGPFTTGVMVEGKDSGEGFHVNMIEANPAAFMADTHSSLALPGAVRGQLA
;
A
#
# COMPACT_ATOMS: atom_id res chain seq x y z
N MET A 1 13.75 18.74 -53.79
CA MET A 1 14.93 18.28 -53.04
C MET A 1 14.41 17.76 -51.71
N GLN A 2 14.18 16.44 -51.63
CA GLN A 2 13.52 15.79 -50.50
C GLN A 2 14.61 15.18 -49.62
N LEU A 3 14.82 15.73 -48.43
CA LEU A 3 15.70 15.12 -47.44
C LEU A 3 14.93 13.99 -46.76
N SER A 4 15.30 12.75 -47.09
CA SER A 4 14.96 11.55 -46.33
C SER A 4 15.95 11.42 -45.16
N PHE A 5 15.44 11.48 -43.92
CA PHE A 5 16.18 11.08 -42.73
C PHE A 5 15.94 9.59 -42.49
N SER A 6 16.96 8.77 -42.72
CA SER A 6 16.95 7.35 -42.34
C SER A 6 17.50 7.25 -40.92
N ILE A 7 16.65 6.93 -39.95
CA ILE A 7 17.10 6.55 -38.60
C ILE A 7 17.29 5.04 -38.63
N ASP A 8 18.56 4.62 -38.59
CA ASP A 8 18.95 3.22 -38.50
C ASP A 8 18.94 2.81 -37.01
N ILE A 9 17.84 2.22 -36.56
CA ILE A 9 17.73 1.68 -35.20
C ILE A 9 18.34 0.28 -35.21
N SER A 10 19.66 0.22 -35.16
CA SER A 10 20.37 -1.00 -34.81
C SER A 10 20.08 -1.33 -33.35
N ASN A 11 19.19 -2.31 -33.14
CA ASN A 11 18.95 -2.99 -31.88
C ASN A 11 20.27 -3.35 -31.18
N LYS A 12 20.64 -2.60 -30.14
CA LYS A 12 21.62 -3.05 -29.15
C LYS A 12 21.38 -2.38 -27.80
N GLU A 13 20.71 -3.15 -26.95
CA GLU A 13 20.78 -3.16 -25.48
C GLU A 13 20.56 -1.85 -24.73
N ALA A 14 19.28 -1.59 -24.45
CA ALA A 14 18.86 -1.21 -23.10
C ALA A 14 17.78 -2.22 -22.68
N GLU A 15 18.14 -3.26 -21.93
CA GLU A 15 17.17 -4.09 -21.21
C GLU A 15 16.54 -3.25 -20.09
N VAL A 16 15.63 -2.37 -20.48
CA VAL A 16 14.59 -1.90 -19.58
C VAL A 16 13.48 -2.93 -19.67
N ASN A 17 13.29 -3.72 -18.60
CA ASN A 17 12.13 -4.60 -18.43
C ASN A 17 10.85 -3.74 -18.32
N ALA A 18 10.46 -3.13 -19.44
CA ALA A 18 9.17 -2.49 -19.59
C ALA A 18 8.15 -3.61 -19.60
N LEU A 19 7.37 -3.71 -18.52
CA LEU A 19 6.18 -4.56 -18.49
C LEU A 19 5.28 -4.13 -19.65
N ASP A 20 4.73 -5.10 -20.38
CA ASP A 20 3.69 -4.77 -21.36
C ASP A 20 2.51 -4.10 -20.64
N ALA A 21 1.81 -3.20 -21.32
CA ALA A 21 0.66 -2.51 -20.74
C ALA A 21 -0.41 -3.48 -20.23
N ASN A 22 -0.56 -4.65 -20.87
CA ASN A 22 -1.44 -5.70 -20.40
C ASN A 22 -0.91 -6.41 -19.14
N GLU A 23 0.40 -6.54 -18.98
CA GLU A 23 1.01 -7.15 -17.79
C GLU A 23 0.89 -6.26 -16.55
N LEU A 24 0.84 -4.94 -16.73
CA LEU A 24 0.61 -3.99 -15.62
C LEU A 24 -0.72 -4.24 -14.89
N PHE A 25 -1.74 -4.72 -15.60
CA PHE A 25 -3.07 -4.98 -15.06
C PHE A 25 -3.42 -6.47 -14.98
N ALA A 26 -2.46 -7.36 -15.28
CA ALA A 26 -2.61 -8.79 -15.11
C ALA A 26 -2.42 -9.16 -13.63
N PHE A 27 -3.46 -8.97 -12.82
CA PHE A 27 -3.42 -9.30 -11.41
C PHE A 27 -3.50 -10.81 -11.18
N THR A 28 -2.54 -11.34 -10.41
CA THR A 28 -2.50 -12.71 -9.91
C THR A 28 -3.46 -12.91 -8.73
N SER A 29 -3.73 -11.86 -7.95
CA SER A 29 -4.79 -11.85 -6.93
C SER A 29 -5.39 -10.46 -6.74
N MET A 30 -6.57 -10.41 -6.12
CA MET A 30 -7.21 -9.18 -5.68
C MET A 30 -7.69 -9.30 -4.24
N HIS A 31 -7.54 -8.23 -3.47
CA HIS A 31 -7.98 -8.14 -2.07
C HIS A 31 -8.83 -6.90 -1.87
N ALA A 32 -9.97 -7.05 -1.20
CA ALA A 32 -10.83 -5.94 -0.77
C ALA A 32 -10.91 -5.94 0.75
N VAL A 33 -10.29 -4.95 1.38
CA VAL A 33 -10.20 -4.85 2.84
C VAL A 33 -11.10 -3.73 3.32
N HIS A 34 -11.97 -4.07 4.26
CA HIS A 34 -12.76 -3.11 5.01
C HIS A 34 -12.08 -2.83 6.34
N ALA A 35 -11.55 -1.62 6.49
CA ALA A 35 -10.85 -1.18 7.68
C ALA A 35 -11.75 -0.33 8.56
N VAL A 36 -11.75 -0.62 9.86
CA VAL A 36 -12.58 0.07 10.84
C VAL A 36 -11.79 0.42 12.10
N PRO A 37 -12.27 1.38 12.91
CA PRO A 37 -11.62 1.76 14.17
C PRO A 37 -11.54 0.61 15.17
N GLU A 38 -12.55 -0.27 15.19
CA GLU A 38 -12.67 -1.32 16.21
C GLU A 38 -11.61 -2.41 16.10
N GLU A 39 -10.98 -2.54 14.93
CA GLU A 39 -9.92 -3.52 14.69
C GLU A 39 -8.53 -3.00 15.09
N VAL A 40 -8.38 -1.72 15.47
CA VAL A 40 -7.08 -1.12 15.79
C VAL A 40 -6.55 -1.62 17.14
N VAL A 41 -5.28 -2.04 17.12
CA VAL A 41 -4.56 -2.57 18.29
C VAL A 41 -3.19 -1.89 18.42
N ASN A 42 -2.64 -1.89 19.64
CA ASN A 42 -1.24 -1.56 19.92
C ASN A 42 -0.55 -2.76 20.57
N GLY A 43 0.34 -3.42 19.83
CA GLY A 43 0.80 -4.77 20.19
C GLY A 43 -0.35 -5.76 20.03
N THR A 44 -0.93 -6.19 21.15
CA THR A 44 -2.15 -7.04 21.17
C THR A 44 -3.30 -6.38 21.93
N GLU A 45 -3.08 -5.17 22.47
CA GLU A 45 -4.10 -4.45 23.23
C GLU A 45 -5.03 -3.70 22.27
N PRO A 46 -6.35 -3.93 22.31
CA PRO A 46 -7.31 -3.15 21.53
C PRO A 46 -7.34 -1.70 22.01
N THR A 47 -7.01 -0.76 21.14
CA THR A 47 -7.05 0.68 21.46
C THR A 47 -8.26 1.37 20.86
N GLY A 48 -8.83 0.78 19.80
CA GLY A 48 -9.72 1.50 18.90
C GLY A 48 -8.97 2.52 18.05
N GLY A 49 -9.64 2.97 16.99
CA GLY A 49 -9.19 4.05 16.10
C GLY A 49 -10.05 5.30 16.22
N ILE A 50 -10.17 6.06 15.14
CA ILE A 50 -10.98 7.29 15.11
C ILE A 50 -12.46 6.92 14.94
N ALA A 51 -13.28 7.19 15.95
CA ALA A 51 -14.71 6.89 15.91
C ALA A 51 -15.40 7.47 14.66
N GLY A 52 -16.15 6.62 13.95
CA GLY A 52 -16.87 6.98 12.72
C GLY A 52 -16.02 7.03 11.45
N ALA A 53 -14.70 6.85 11.55
CA ALA A 53 -13.83 6.67 10.39
C ALA A 53 -14.02 5.27 9.79
N SER A 54 -13.76 5.12 8.49
CA SER A 54 -13.66 3.82 7.83
C SER A 54 -12.70 3.90 6.65
N GLY A 55 -12.23 2.74 6.19
CA GLY A 55 -11.39 2.64 5.01
C GLY A 55 -11.79 1.47 4.12
N THR A 56 -11.73 1.66 2.82
CA THR A 56 -11.80 0.60 1.82
C THR A 56 -10.47 0.54 1.09
N PHE A 57 -9.76 -0.58 1.20
CA PHE A 57 -8.48 -0.79 0.55
C PHE A 57 -8.64 -1.90 -0.49
N ASN A 58 -8.65 -1.52 -1.76
CA ASN A 58 -8.68 -2.48 -2.85
C ASN A 58 -7.28 -2.64 -3.41
N PHE A 59 -6.78 -3.86 -3.44
CA PHE A 59 -5.46 -4.21 -3.95
C PHE A 59 -5.58 -5.17 -5.12
N GLY A 60 -4.79 -4.93 -6.17
CA GLY A 60 -4.50 -5.89 -7.23
C GLY A 60 -3.02 -6.24 -7.18
N ILE A 61 -2.68 -7.51 -7.01
CA ILE A 61 -1.30 -7.98 -6.90
C ILE A 61 -0.89 -8.59 -8.23
N ASN A 62 0.32 -8.30 -8.70
CA ASN A 62 1.00 -9.05 -9.75
C ASN A 62 2.31 -9.58 -9.16
N SER A 63 2.31 -10.84 -8.73
CA SER A 63 3.46 -11.46 -8.07
C SER A 63 4.63 -11.75 -8.99
N ALA A 64 4.39 -11.97 -10.28
CA ALA A 64 5.46 -12.12 -11.28
C ALA A 64 6.28 -10.82 -11.41
N ALA A 65 5.62 -9.67 -11.35
CA ALA A 65 6.25 -8.35 -11.43
C ALA A 65 6.71 -7.77 -10.08
N ASN A 66 6.43 -8.46 -8.96
CA ASN A 66 6.51 -7.92 -7.60
C ASN A 66 5.83 -6.55 -7.46
N MET A 67 4.59 -6.45 -7.95
CA MET A 67 3.84 -5.20 -8.05
C MET A 67 2.50 -5.31 -7.32
N ILE A 68 2.08 -4.18 -6.76
CA ILE A 68 0.75 -4.02 -6.15
C ILE A 68 0.13 -2.71 -6.65
N CYS A 69 -1.04 -2.81 -7.27
CA CYS A 69 -1.90 -1.69 -7.56
C CYS A 69 -2.93 -1.52 -6.45
N TYR A 70 -3.30 -0.30 -6.14
CA TYR A 70 -4.16 0.03 -5.02
C TYR A 70 -5.17 1.11 -5.38
N ASN A 71 -6.34 1.03 -4.76
CA ASN A 71 -7.33 2.10 -4.67
C ASN A 71 -7.84 2.12 -3.22
N ILE A 72 -7.38 3.11 -2.47
CA ILE A 72 -7.61 3.26 -1.03
C ILE A 72 -8.50 4.48 -0.83
N THR A 73 -9.66 4.28 -0.21
CA THR A 73 -10.59 5.36 0.13
C THR A 73 -10.83 5.38 1.63
N LEU A 74 -10.69 6.55 2.24
CA LEU A 74 -10.98 6.79 3.65
C LEU A 74 -12.21 7.67 3.79
N HIS A 75 -13.06 7.34 4.73
CA HIS A 75 -14.20 8.15 5.14
C HIS A 75 -14.00 8.66 6.57
N ASN A 76 -14.37 9.92 6.81
CA ASN A 76 -14.33 10.60 8.10
C ASN A 76 -12.98 10.52 8.83
N PHE A 77 -11.87 10.43 8.09
CA PHE A 77 -10.53 10.55 8.67
C PHE A 77 -10.33 11.95 9.27
N GLN A 78 -9.76 12.01 10.46
CA GLN A 78 -9.53 13.25 11.21
C GLN A 78 -8.06 13.37 11.62
N GLY A 79 -7.64 14.60 11.92
CA GLY A 79 -6.24 14.91 12.21
C GLY A 79 -5.37 14.93 10.95
N GLU A 80 -4.07 14.83 11.18
CA GLU A 80 -3.05 14.81 10.13
C GLU A 80 -2.53 13.39 9.94
N PHE A 81 -2.07 13.05 8.74
CA PHE A 81 -1.35 11.80 8.52
C PHE A 81 -0.04 11.83 9.30
N ASP A 82 0.13 10.88 10.21
CA ASP A 82 1.31 10.79 11.07
C ASP A 82 1.65 9.33 11.33
N SER A 83 2.93 8.98 11.23
CA SER A 83 3.45 7.63 11.39
C SER A 83 4.96 7.64 11.58
N PRO A 84 5.54 6.65 12.27
CA PRO A 84 6.98 6.41 12.23
C PRO A 84 7.54 6.08 10.84
N ALA A 85 6.69 5.65 9.90
CA ALA A 85 7.08 5.35 8.54
C ALA A 85 7.03 6.60 7.63
N THR A 86 7.51 6.47 6.40
CA THR A 86 7.56 7.55 5.38
C THR A 86 6.19 8.12 5.01
N THR A 87 5.15 7.30 5.06
CA THR A 87 3.75 7.69 4.95
C THR A 87 2.96 7.06 6.08
N ALA A 88 1.67 7.35 6.18
CA ALA A 88 0.80 6.86 7.26
C ALA A 88 -0.18 5.77 6.80
N THR A 89 -0.04 5.24 5.59
CA THR A 89 -0.97 4.25 5.02
C THR A 89 -0.18 3.01 4.60
N HIS A 90 -0.52 1.84 5.13
CA HIS A 90 0.37 0.68 5.01
C HIS A 90 -0.34 -0.65 4.71
N ILE A 91 0.47 -1.62 4.31
CA ILE A 91 0.23 -3.04 4.62
C ILE A 91 1.27 -3.46 5.66
N HIS A 92 0.81 -4.09 6.73
CA HIS A 92 1.64 -4.71 7.76
C HIS A 92 1.62 -6.24 7.64
N GLU A 93 2.73 -6.88 7.97
CA GLU A 93 2.77 -8.33 8.21
C GLU A 93 2.40 -8.60 9.68
N ALA A 94 1.12 -8.85 9.92
CA ALA A 94 0.59 -9.12 11.24
C ALA A 94 -0.67 -10.00 11.15
N ALA A 95 -0.78 -10.96 12.09
CA ALA A 95 -2.01 -11.71 12.29
C ALA A 95 -3.13 -10.82 12.84
N ARG A 96 -4.38 -11.29 12.73
CA ARG A 96 -5.53 -10.61 13.31
C ARG A 96 -5.37 -10.37 14.81
N GLY A 97 -5.59 -9.14 15.25
CA GLY A 97 -5.48 -8.74 16.65
C GLY A 97 -4.04 -8.51 17.13
N ALA A 98 -3.06 -8.52 16.23
CA ALA A 98 -1.67 -8.23 16.55
C ALA A 98 -1.12 -7.09 15.67
N SER A 99 -0.12 -6.40 16.20
CA SER A 99 0.76 -5.48 15.47
C SER A 99 1.92 -6.24 14.85
N GLY A 100 2.47 -5.69 13.77
CA GLY A 100 3.66 -6.20 13.10
C GLY A 100 4.34 -5.06 12.33
N PRO A 101 5.48 -5.32 11.69
CA PRO A 101 6.17 -4.30 10.90
C PRO A 101 5.38 -3.93 9.63
N PRO A 102 5.40 -2.64 9.19
CA PRO A 102 4.90 -2.29 7.88
C PRO A 102 5.80 -2.93 6.82
N ARG A 103 5.22 -3.42 5.72
CA ARG A 103 5.94 -4.00 4.59
C ARG A 103 5.81 -3.17 3.32
N ILE A 104 4.71 -2.43 3.17
CA ILE A 104 4.49 -1.49 2.07
C ILE A 104 3.97 -0.18 2.66
N ALA A 105 4.56 0.94 2.23
CA ALA A 105 4.05 2.28 2.51
C ALA A 105 3.44 2.89 1.25
N PHE A 106 2.17 3.28 1.32
CA PHE A 106 1.43 3.88 0.22
C PHE A 106 1.37 5.40 0.37
N PRO A 107 1.31 6.17 -0.74
CA PRO A 107 0.95 7.58 -0.68
C PRO A 107 -0.34 7.79 0.10
N ASN A 108 -0.33 8.76 1.03
CA ASN A 108 -1.50 9.07 1.85
C ASN A 108 -2.67 9.55 1.00
N PRO A 109 -3.92 9.11 1.29
CA PRO A 109 -5.11 9.61 0.61
C PRO A 109 -5.30 11.13 0.71
N GLU A 110 -5.69 11.76 -0.39
CA GLU A 110 -5.97 13.20 -0.46
C GLU A 110 -7.48 13.48 -0.57
N PRO A 111 -7.98 14.63 -0.08
CA PRO A 111 -9.39 15.00 -0.20
C PRO A 111 -9.91 14.93 -1.65
N VAL A 112 -11.04 14.25 -1.84
CA VAL A 112 -11.67 14.10 -3.17
C VAL A 112 -12.56 15.30 -3.45
N ASN A 113 -12.33 16.02 -4.56
CA ASN A 113 -13.13 17.19 -4.95
C ASN A 113 -13.28 18.26 -3.85
N GLY A 114 -12.31 18.36 -2.94
CA GLY A 114 -12.35 19.27 -1.79
C GLY A 114 -13.22 18.80 -0.62
N ASP A 115 -13.86 17.63 -0.70
CA ASP A 115 -14.55 17.03 0.44
C ASP A 115 -13.53 16.36 1.37
N VAL A 116 -13.31 16.96 2.54
CA VAL A 116 -12.37 16.44 3.55
C VAL A 116 -12.88 15.16 4.23
N ALA A 117 -14.18 14.87 4.14
CA ALA A 117 -14.77 13.65 4.68
C ALA A 117 -14.43 12.41 3.84
N VAL A 118 -14.03 12.58 2.58
CA VAL A 118 -13.63 11.48 1.69
C VAL A 118 -12.23 11.76 1.15
N ARG A 119 -11.28 10.88 1.47
CA ARG A 119 -9.92 10.95 0.93
C ARG A 119 -9.64 9.73 0.07
N ASN A 120 -8.91 9.89 -1.04
CA ASN A 120 -8.55 8.78 -1.94
C ASN A 120 -7.06 8.80 -2.31
N SER A 121 -6.47 7.61 -2.44
CA SER A 121 -5.16 7.38 -3.02
C SER A 121 -5.26 6.19 -3.99
N ALA A 122 -4.78 6.35 -5.21
CA ALA A 122 -4.77 5.27 -6.20
C ALA A 122 -3.47 5.26 -7.01
N GLY A 123 -2.98 4.08 -7.35
CA GLY A 123 -1.73 3.93 -8.09
C GLY A 123 -1.22 2.50 -8.10
N CYS A 124 0.04 2.32 -8.50
CA CYS A 124 0.74 1.03 -8.40
C CYS A 124 2.15 1.25 -7.88
N LEU A 125 2.61 0.34 -7.02
CA LEU A 125 3.96 0.28 -6.49
C LEU A 125 4.63 -1.00 -6.98
N LYS A 126 5.89 -0.91 -7.39
CA LYS A 126 6.73 -2.04 -7.75
C LYS A 126 7.86 -2.15 -6.74
N GLY A 127 8.16 -3.36 -6.27
CA GLY A 127 9.29 -3.60 -5.39
C GLY A 127 10.65 -3.31 -6.08
N PRO A 128 11.75 -3.20 -5.32
CA PRO A 128 11.84 -3.40 -3.86
C PRO A 128 11.08 -2.33 -3.09
N PHE A 129 10.41 -2.75 -2.00
CA PHE A 129 9.63 -1.85 -1.16
C PHE A 129 10.48 -1.30 -0.02
N THR A 130 10.15 -0.09 0.42
CA THR A 130 10.72 0.56 1.60
C THR A 130 9.62 1.21 2.40
N THR A 131 9.77 1.27 3.72
CA THR A 131 8.80 1.93 4.59
C THR A 131 9.42 3.10 5.34
N GLY A 132 10.75 3.13 5.50
CA GLY A 132 11.48 4.04 6.38
C GLY A 132 11.55 3.59 7.84
N VAL A 133 10.85 2.51 8.21
CA VAL A 133 10.90 1.94 9.56
C VAL A 133 12.07 0.96 9.64
N MET A 134 13.02 1.23 10.51
CA MET A 134 14.18 0.36 10.72
C MET A 134 13.91 -0.67 11.82
N VAL A 135 14.03 -1.96 11.51
CA VAL A 135 13.94 -3.09 12.44
C VAL A 135 15.30 -3.80 12.43
N GLU A 136 15.96 -3.86 13.58
CA GLU A 136 17.28 -4.50 13.74
C GLU A 136 18.33 -4.02 12.72
N GLY A 137 18.25 -2.74 12.33
CA GLY A 137 19.19 -2.11 11.40
C GLY A 137 18.86 -2.29 9.91
N LYS A 138 17.68 -2.82 9.56
CA LYS A 138 17.18 -2.93 8.18
C LYS A 138 15.82 -2.29 7.99
N ASP A 139 15.55 -1.77 6.80
CA ASP A 139 14.21 -1.26 6.48
C ASP A 139 13.20 -2.41 6.53
N SER A 140 12.02 -2.16 7.10
CA SER A 140 11.03 -3.21 7.31
C SER A 140 10.36 -3.68 6.00
N GLY A 141 10.46 -2.91 4.92
CA GLY A 141 10.08 -3.35 3.57
C GLY A 141 11.18 -4.12 2.83
N GLU A 142 12.43 -4.10 3.32
CA GLU A 142 13.55 -4.75 2.66
C GLU A 142 13.31 -6.27 2.52
N GLY A 143 13.45 -6.78 1.29
CA GLY A 143 13.26 -8.19 0.99
C GLY A 143 11.81 -8.66 0.99
N PHE A 144 10.83 -7.77 1.20
CA PHE A 144 9.42 -8.11 1.07
C PHE A 144 9.03 -8.31 -0.40
N HIS A 145 8.25 -9.35 -0.67
CA HIS A 145 7.66 -9.63 -1.98
C HIS A 145 6.15 -9.84 -1.84
N VAL A 146 5.37 -9.31 -2.78
CA VAL A 146 3.90 -9.37 -2.74
C VAL A 146 3.36 -10.81 -2.84
N ASN A 147 4.14 -11.76 -3.34
CA ASN A 147 3.77 -13.18 -3.33
C ASN A 147 3.62 -13.76 -1.91
N MET A 148 4.21 -13.12 -0.90
CA MET A 148 4.02 -13.50 0.51
C MET A 148 2.58 -13.22 0.97
N ILE A 149 1.94 -12.16 0.45
CA ILE A 149 0.51 -11.87 0.70
C ILE A 149 -0.36 -12.96 0.09
N GLU A 150 -0.07 -13.37 -1.15
CA GLU A 150 -0.83 -14.44 -1.81
C GLU A 150 -0.69 -15.78 -1.08
N ALA A 151 0.51 -16.07 -0.56
CA ALA A 151 0.77 -17.30 0.17
C ALA A 151 0.01 -17.38 1.50
N ASN A 152 -0.20 -16.25 2.19
CA ASN A 152 -0.95 -16.21 3.45
C ASN A 152 -1.58 -14.83 3.71
N PRO A 153 -2.72 -14.48 3.10
CA PRO A 153 -3.31 -13.16 3.24
C PRO A 153 -3.79 -12.87 4.67
N ALA A 154 -4.12 -13.90 5.45
CA ALA A 154 -4.52 -13.76 6.85
C ALA A 154 -3.37 -13.31 7.78
N ALA A 155 -2.12 -13.35 7.30
CA ALA A 155 -0.96 -12.79 8.00
C ALA A 155 -0.70 -11.32 7.66
N PHE A 156 -1.58 -10.65 6.92
CA PHE A 156 -1.42 -9.25 6.53
C PHE A 156 -2.65 -8.41 6.83
N MET A 157 -2.42 -7.17 7.25
CA MET A 157 -3.45 -6.17 7.50
C MET A 157 -3.11 -4.86 6.79
N ALA A 158 -4.13 -4.06 6.51
CA ALA A 158 -3.99 -2.71 5.97
C ALA A 158 -4.60 -1.70 6.94
N ASP A 159 -3.97 -0.55 7.04
CA ASP A 159 -4.35 0.50 7.97
C ASP A 159 -4.01 1.89 7.45
N THR A 160 -4.45 2.88 8.22
CA THR A 160 -4.01 4.26 8.08
C THR A 160 -3.89 4.88 9.46
N HIS A 161 -2.80 5.58 9.72
CA HIS A 161 -2.51 6.28 10.98
C HIS A 161 -2.85 7.77 10.92
N SER A 162 -3.14 8.33 12.09
CA SER A 162 -3.44 9.74 12.28
C SER A 162 -2.71 10.28 13.50
N SER A 163 -2.41 11.57 13.52
CA SER A 163 -1.90 12.28 14.70
C SER A 163 -2.84 12.20 15.92
N LEU A 164 -4.13 11.89 15.71
CA LEU A 164 -5.10 11.67 16.78
C LEU A 164 -5.20 10.19 17.23
N ALA A 165 -4.65 9.27 16.45
CA ALA A 165 -4.67 7.84 16.71
C ALA A 165 -3.42 7.19 16.09
N LEU A 166 -2.27 7.38 16.76
CA LEU A 166 -0.98 6.87 16.29
C LEU A 166 -0.91 5.34 16.12
N PRO A 167 -1.60 4.49 16.90
CA PRO A 167 -1.70 3.06 16.61
C PRO A 167 -2.48 2.74 15.33
N GLY A 168 -3.29 3.67 14.82
CA GLY A 168 -4.12 3.52 13.63
C GLY A 168 -5.43 4.30 13.77
N ALA A 169 -5.83 5.04 12.74
CA ALA A 169 -7.18 5.58 12.60
C ALA A 169 -8.19 4.48 12.23
N VAL A 170 -7.79 3.56 11.35
CA VAL A 170 -8.57 2.40 10.90
C VAL A 170 -7.63 1.22 10.63
N ARG A 171 -8.10 -0.02 10.84
CA ARG A 171 -7.36 -1.27 10.53
C ARG A 171 -8.30 -2.30 9.93
N GLY A 172 -7.81 -3.13 9.00
CA GLY A 172 -8.55 -4.27 8.45
C GLY A 172 -7.62 -5.39 7.99
N GLN A 173 -8.02 -6.65 8.21
CA GLN A 173 -7.23 -7.81 7.78
C GLN A 173 -7.49 -8.15 6.30
N LEU A 174 -6.49 -8.67 5.59
CA LEU A 174 -6.63 -9.06 4.18
C LEU A 174 -7.44 -10.36 3.96
N ALA A 175 -7.67 -11.16 5.01
CA ALA A 175 -8.54 -12.35 5.02
C ALA A 175 -9.18 -12.62 6.40
#